data_AF-A0AAV0IJV6-F1
#
_entry.id   AF-A0AAV0IJV6-F1
#
_cell.length_a   1.000
_cell.length_b   1.000
_cell.length_c   1.000
_cell.angle_alpha   90.00
_cell.angle_beta   90.00
_cell.angle_gamma   90.00
#
_symmetry.space_group_name_H-M   'P 1'
#
loop_
_entity.id
_entity.type
_entity.pdbx_description
1 polymer ?
#
loop_
_entity_poly.entity_id
_entity_poly.type
_entity_poly.pdbx_seq_one_letter_code
_entity_poly.pdbx_strand_id
1 'polypeptide(L)'
;MWLLLLVIGYIVLLSFLTRFNSSSDQDSSSAPSPFPSSSELIRFSSNRAPEIPHPTKYDVFISFRGADVRQNFLSHLYLHLNNVKQLAVYKDDVDLPRGAEISPSLLRAIEISDVYVVILSRDYANSEWCLEELEKIFHCVEQHKRMFIPVTYDMSFADFYETLPSSAVAGNVRSWKDQLEKIISLAGLDYTVIRPETTLIEEITRAIFQAICGSNELVKFSSYSASRGLVGIESKVEDVGRLLCSDERANWTIGLWGTDGIGKTTLAQAFFHMFSSQFQASYFFTNFSGLFTSGLHHQSGFFSKLLGDDDGGGGNGTLPYDLMLRRVGRIKALVVIDDVGSDMANIGPLKDLLNGQYSDMFGPGSVVIVTGTNQQLLKSVCHVVYQVKGLADPEAWRLLCDYAFKGEDAPAGYLTLARRAVSYAGGNPSALTLLGAHLYGRDLEFWDRELGYLQDGDPNSVVESIGRRSYEGLSRAEKDLFLDLACFYPYWSRKELSRAGAVKDGRWNLVANLVDKALISIDGTAGRVQMSMVLRDLGRGIVNEQGRVRKRTRLWKLEDVSFLFKKPKV
;
A
#
# COMPACT_ATOMS: atom_id res chain seq x y z
N MET A 1 1.15 32.04 3.35
CA MET A 1 0.98 30.56 3.41
C MET A 1 1.72 29.83 2.30
N TRP A 2 1.54 30.16 1.01
CA TRP A 2 2.21 29.47 -0.11
C TRP A 2 3.76 29.53 -0.11
N LEU A 3 4.38 30.54 0.49
CA LEU A 3 5.86 30.61 0.60
C LEU A 3 6.47 29.60 1.59
N LEU A 4 5.73 29.08 2.59
CA LEU A 4 6.34 28.17 3.58
C LEU A 4 6.70 26.80 2.98
N LEU A 5 5.87 26.29 2.07
CA LEU A 5 6.07 24.97 1.45
C LEU A 5 7.29 24.95 0.51
N LEU A 6 7.59 26.06 -0.17
CA LEU A 6 8.79 26.20 -1.01
C LEU A 6 10.08 26.29 -0.19
N VAL A 7 10.04 26.87 1.01
CA VAL A 7 11.21 26.99 1.90
C VAL A 7 11.60 25.63 2.50
N ILE A 8 10.62 24.79 2.86
CA ILE A 8 10.87 23.44 3.39
C ILE A 8 11.58 22.56 2.34
N GLY A 9 11.18 22.64 1.07
CA GLY A 9 11.84 21.90 -0.02
C GLY A 9 13.30 22.30 -0.27
N TYR A 10 13.67 23.56 -0.04
CA TYR A 10 15.03 24.06 -0.26
C TYR A 10 16.02 23.66 0.85
N ILE A 11 15.56 23.57 2.10
CA ILE A 11 16.41 23.24 3.26
C ILE A 11 16.86 21.77 3.23
N VAL A 12 15.99 20.86 2.77
CA VAL A 12 16.28 19.41 2.67
C VAL A 12 17.44 19.11 1.70
N LEU A 13 17.65 19.95 0.67
CA LEU A 13 18.70 19.75 -0.33
C LEU A 13 20.13 20.01 0.20
N LEU A 14 20.27 20.88 1.23
CA LEU A 14 21.58 21.29 1.76
C LEU A 14 22.15 20.32 2.80
N SER A 15 21.33 19.49 3.44
CA SER A 15 21.76 18.53 4.46
C SER A 15 22.46 17.28 3.89
N PHE A 16 22.44 17.08 2.57
CA PHE A 16 22.89 15.83 1.93
C PHE A 16 24.38 15.80 1.55
N LEU A 17 25.14 16.89 1.72
CA LEU A 17 26.51 17.03 1.20
C LEU A 17 27.64 16.77 2.23
N THR A 18 27.34 16.36 3.47
CA THR A 18 28.37 16.22 4.52
C THR A 18 28.22 15.01 5.45
N ARG A 19 28.51 13.80 4.95
CA ARG A 19 29.61 12.92 5.45
C ARG A 19 29.56 11.48 4.89
N PHE A 20 30.75 10.97 4.59
CA PHE A 20 31.06 9.56 4.27
C PHE A 20 32.18 9.07 5.22
N ASN A 21 32.38 7.74 5.29
CA ASN A 21 33.50 6.99 5.92
C ASN A 21 33.53 6.90 7.48
N SER A 22 33.93 5.77 8.11
CA SER A 22 34.41 4.44 7.60
C SER A 22 34.44 3.34 8.70
N SER A 23 34.66 2.07 8.29
CA SER A 23 35.29 0.90 9.01
C SER A 23 34.63 0.37 10.32
N SER A 24 34.17 -0.90 10.44
CA SER A 24 34.87 -2.23 10.47
C SER A 24 35.59 -2.50 11.82
N ASP A 25 35.64 -3.70 12.45
CA ASP A 25 35.61 -5.11 12.00
C ASP A 25 35.01 -6.14 13.02
N GLN A 26 34.93 -7.40 12.54
CA GLN A 26 34.73 -8.78 13.06
C GLN A 26 35.47 -9.20 14.38
N ASP A 27 35.43 -10.41 15.02
CA ASP A 27 34.82 -11.77 14.85
C ASP A 27 34.92 -12.57 16.21
N SER A 28 34.75 -13.91 16.33
CA SER A 28 33.53 -14.75 16.28
C SER A 28 33.69 -16.12 17.05
N SER A 29 32.58 -16.80 17.42
CA SER A 29 32.48 -18.21 17.92
C SER A 29 33.13 -18.55 19.30
N SER A 30 32.82 -19.62 20.06
CA SER A 30 32.32 -20.99 19.76
C SER A 30 31.81 -21.75 21.02
N ALA A 31 31.19 -22.93 20.84
CA ALA A 31 30.78 -23.94 21.86
C ALA A 31 31.72 -25.21 21.77
N PRO A 32 31.54 -26.41 22.41
CA PRO A 32 30.32 -27.06 22.97
C PRO A 32 30.50 -27.96 24.24
N SER A 33 29.50 -28.83 24.51
CA SER A 33 29.25 -29.78 25.63
C SER A 33 30.14 -31.07 25.69
N PRO A 34 30.02 -31.97 26.72
CA PRO A 34 29.04 -33.09 26.69
C PRO A 34 28.47 -33.66 28.05
N PHE A 35 27.54 -34.62 27.93
CA PHE A 35 26.73 -35.40 28.94
C PHE A 35 27.44 -36.73 29.42
N PRO A 36 26.86 -37.76 30.15
CA PRO A 36 25.43 -38.08 30.48
C PRO A 36 25.06 -38.83 31.82
N SER A 37 23.74 -39.16 31.95
CA SER A 37 23.10 -40.31 32.68
C SER A 37 22.99 -40.31 34.22
N SER A 38 21.96 -40.87 34.90
CA SER A 38 20.60 -41.35 34.52
C SER A 38 19.77 -41.76 35.77
N SER A 39 18.44 -41.50 35.80
CA SER A 39 17.34 -42.17 36.61
C SER A 39 17.52 -42.36 38.14
N GLU A 40 16.51 -42.24 39.03
CA GLU A 40 15.04 -42.27 38.90
C GLU A 40 14.38 -41.72 40.20
N LEU A 41 13.22 -41.05 40.12
CA LEU A 41 12.04 -41.16 41.02
C LEU A 41 11.10 -39.95 40.90
N ILE A 42 9.80 -40.23 40.78
CA ILE A 42 8.76 -39.25 40.46
C ILE A 42 8.37 -38.40 41.68
N ARG A 43 8.38 -37.06 41.52
CA ARG A 43 7.65 -36.12 42.38
C ARG A 43 6.93 -35.10 41.50
N PHE A 44 5.64 -34.87 41.77
CA PHE A 44 4.86 -33.86 41.07
C PHE A 44 5.46 -32.46 41.29
N SER A 45 5.91 -31.82 40.23
CA SER A 45 6.38 -30.44 40.25
C SER A 45 5.20 -29.48 40.05
N SER A 46 5.24 -28.35 40.74
CA SER A 46 4.32 -27.24 40.52
C SER A 46 4.54 -26.69 39.11
N ASN A 47 3.53 -26.81 38.23
CA ASN A 47 3.59 -26.20 36.90
C ASN A 47 3.63 -24.68 37.04
N ARG A 48 4.75 -24.06 36.64
CA ARG A 48 4.79 -22.63 36.32
C ARG A 48 3.71 -22.32 35.28
N ALA A 49 3.02 -21.21 35.46
CA ALA A 49 2.23 -20.63 34.38
C ALA A 49 3.15 -20.30 33.19
N PRO A 50 2.67 -20.39 31.94
CA PRO A 50 3.46 -20.00 30.79
C PRO A 50 3.77 -18.50 30.85
N GLU A 51 5.06 -18.16 30.87
CA GLU A 51 5.50 -16.77 30.71
C GLU A 51 5.09 -16.30 29.31
N ILE A 52 4.27 -15.25 29.27
CA ILE A 52 3.87 -14.59 28.01
C ILE A 52 5.15 -14.04 27.38
N PRO A 53 5.44 -14.30 26.09
CA PRO A 53 6.66 -13.81 25.46
C PRO A 53 6.68 -12.28 25.50
N HIS A 54 7.65 -11.72 26.24
CA HIS A 54 7.85 -10.28 26.30
C HIS A 54 8.11 -9.73 24.88
N PRO A 55 7.42 -8.66 24.46
CA PRO A 55 7.60 -8.10 23.14
C PRO A 55 9.03 -7.56 22.98
N THR A 56 9.59 -7.72 21.79
CA THR A 56 10.97 -7.30 21.48
C THR A 56 11.12 -5.79 21.37
N LYS A 57 10.01 -5.04 21.30
CA LYS A 57 9.93 -3.58 21.19
C LYS A 57 8.54 -3.10 21.62
N TYR A 58 8.42 -1.84 22.04
CA TYR A 58 7.12 -1.17 22.25
C TYR A 58 7.00 0.04 21.31
N ASP A 59 5.78 0.33 20.87
CA ASP A 59 5.47 1.53 20.08
C ASP A 59 5.39 2.77 20.99
N VAL A 60 4.78 2.61 22.17
CA VAL A 60 4.49 3.69 23.12
C VAL A 60 4.79 3.27 24.55
N PHE A 61 5.50 4.10 25.29
CA PHE A 61 5.60 4.05 26.75
C PHE A 61 4.74 5.16 27.36
N ILE A 62 3.91 4.85 28.35
CA ILE A 62 3.12 5.84 29.08
C ILE A 62 3.64 5.94 30.52
N SER A 63 4.19 7.11 30.87
CA SER A 63 4.50 7.49 32.26
C SER A 63 3.38 8.34 32.84
N PHE A 64 3.00 8.09 34.10
CA PHE A 64 1.83 8.70 34.73
C PHE A 64 1.82 8.50 36.25
N ARG A 65 1.00 9.28 36.96
CA ARG A 65 0.73 9.07 38.38
C ARG A 65 -0.43 8.09 38.59
N GLY A 66 -0.12 6.90 39.12
CA GLY A 66 -1.10 5.84 39.35
C GLY A 66 -2.37 6.25 40.10
N ALA A 67 -2.24 7.00 41.19
CA ALA A 67 -3.38 7.43 42.02
C ALA A 67 -4.34 8.41 41.30
N ASP A 68 -3.84 9.16 40.31
CA ASP A 68 -4.55 10.28 39.70
C ASP A 68 -5.34 9.80 38.48
N VAL A 69 -4.71 9.00 37.61
CA VAL A 69 -5.23 8.70 36.26
C VAL A 69 -5.49 7.23 35.94
N ARG A 70 -5.00 6.27 36.75
CA ARG A 70 -4.99 4.84 36.37
C ARG A 70 -6.39 4.25 36.12
N GLN A 71 -7.36 4.61 36.96
CA GLN A 71 -8.72 4.05 36.93
C GLN A 71 -9.72 4.89 36.10
N ASN A 72 -9.26 5.98 35.47
CA ASN A 72 -10.10 6.87 34.66
C ASN A 72 -9.47 7.02 33.26
N PHE A 73 -8.96 8.21 32.91
CA PHE A 73 -8.35 8.59 31.64
C PHE A 73 -7.34 7.58 31.09
N LEU A 74 -6.40 7.08 31.91
CA LEU A 74 -5.41 6.13 31.41
C LEU A 74 -6.06 4.82 30.95
N SER A 75 -7.10 4.35 31.63
CA SER A 75 -7.80 3.11 31.25
C SER A 75 -8.44 3.25 29.86
N HIS A 76 -9.01 4.42 29.57
CA HIS A 76 -9.61 4.75 28.27
C HIS A 76 -8.54 4.96 27.18
N LEU A 77 -7.47 5.70 27.48
CA LEU A 77 -6.35 5.94 26.57
C LEU A 77 -5.66 4.62 26.20
N TYR A 78 -5.37 3.77 27.18
CA TYR A 78 -4.75 2.46 26.95
C TYR A 78 -5.62 1.54 26.08
N LEU A 79 -6.92 1.45 26.39
CA LEU A 79 -7.86 0.66 25.58
C LEU A 79 -7.93 1.18 24.14
N HIS A 80 -7.96 2.50 23.94
CA HIS A 80 -7.95 3.09 22.61
C HIS A 80 -6.67 2.75 21.84
N LEU A 81 -5.49 2.99 22.42
CA LEU A 81 -4.21 2.78 21.74
C LEU A 81 -3.90 1.30 21.51
N ASN A 82 -4.09 0.45 22.51
CA ASN A 82 -3.73 -0.97 22.46
C ASN A 82 -4.79 -1.80 21.71
N ASN A 83 -6.08 -1.62 22.02
CA ASN A 83 -7.13 -2.51 21.47
C ASN A 83 -7.74 -1.97 20.18
N VAL A 84 -7.97 -0.65 20.07
CA VAL A 84 -8.61 -0.05 18.88
C VAL A 84 -7.57 0.30 17.81
N LYS A 85 -6.39 0.80 18.20
CA LYS A 85 -5.31 1.19 17.27
C LYS A 85 -4.21 0.14 17.10
N GLN A 86 -4.25 -0.97 17.85
CA GLN A 86 -3.34 -2.11 17.75
C GLN A 86 -1.85 -1.73 17.93
N LEU A 87 -1.56 -0.71 18.74
CA LEU A 87 -0.20 -0.33 19.12
C LEU A 87 0.30 -1.18 20.29
N ALA A 88 1.57 -1.57 20.28
CA ALA A 88 2.24 -2.21 21.41
C ALA A 88 2.53 -1.17 22.50
N VAL A 89 1.56 -0.96 23.41
CA VAL A 89 1.66 0.04 24.48
C VAL A 89 2.16 -0.58 25.78
N TYR A 90 3.22 -0.02 26.35
CA TYR A 90 3.63 -0.25 27.73
C TYR A 90 3.03 0.80 28.67
N LYS A 91 2.42 0.35 29.75
CA LYS A 91 2.08 1.11 30.96
C LYS A 91 2.54 0.26 32.16
N ASP A 92 2.97 0.89 33.25
CA ASP A 92 3.18 0.12 34.48
C ASP A 92 1.84 -0.14 35.18
N ASP A 93 1.57 -1.40 35.50
CA ASP A 93 0.36 -1.83 36.22
C ASP A 93 0.55 -1.97 37.73
N VAL A 94 1.76 -1.69 38.25
CA VAL A 94 2.06 -1.78 39.69
C VAL A 94 1.84 -0.43 40.40
N ASP A 95 1.17 -0.43 41.56
CA ASP A 95 1.25 0.69 42.52
C ASP A 95 2.45 0.43 43.44
N LEU A 96 3.62 0.96 43.06
CA LEU A 96 4.81 0.88 43.88
C LEU A 96 4.72 1.85 45.07
N PRO A 97 4.98 1.39 46.32
CA PRO A 97 5.06 2.27 47.47
C PRO A 97 6.27 3.20 47.36
N ARG A 98 6.19 4.37 48.00
CA ARG A 98 7.25 5.39 48.02
C ARG A 98 8.58 4.79 48.52
N GLY A 99 9.63 4.92 47.72
CA GLY A 99 10.98 4.38 48.02
C GLY A 99 11.25 2.94 47.52
N ALA A 100 10.39 2.36 46.67
CA ALA A 100 10.70 1.11 45.99
C ALA A 100 11.60 1.34 44.75
N GLU A 101 12.63 0.50 44.57
CA GLU A 101 13.53 0.57 43.41
C GLU A 101 12.79 0.30 42.09
N ILE A 102 13.15 1.03 41.03
CA ILE A 102 12.66 0.77 39.69
C ILE A 102 13.02 -0.66 39.25
N SER A 103 12.03 -1.42 38.76
CA SER A 103 12.28 -2.74 38.20
C SER A 103 13.17 -2.68 36.94
N PRO A 104 14.13 -3.60 36.74
CA PRO A 104 14.93 -3.64 35.52
C PRO A 104 14.09 -3.80 34.23
N SER A 105 12.90 -4.41 34.34
CA SER A 105 11.89 -4.49 33.29
C SER A 105 11.36 -3.13 32.86
N LEU A 106 11.18 -2.17 33.79
CA LEU A 106 10.68 -0.83 33.49
C LEU A 106 11.72 0.00 32.74
N LEU A 107 12.97 0.03 33.22
CA LEU A 107 14.08 0.71 32.53
C LEU A 107 14.25 0.17 31.11
N ARG A 108 14.15 -1.15 30.95
CA ARG A 108 14.20 -1.79 29.64
C ARG A 108 13.02 -1.39 28.76
N ALA A 109 11.80 -1.30 29.31
CA ALA A 109 10.63 -0.84 28.57
C ALA A 109 10.82 0.59 28.05
N ILE A 110 11.35 1.51 28.88
CA ILE A 110 11.72 2.87 28.44
C ILE A 110 12.76 2.79 27.31
N GLU A 111 13.83 2.02 27.48
CA GLU A 111 14.89 1.88 26.46
C GLU A 111 14.44 1.29 25.12
N ILE A 112 13.42 0.43 25.09
CA ILE A 112 12.91 -0.22 23.85
C ILE A 112 11.64 0.41 23.26
N SER A 113 11.15 1.52 23.83
CA SER A 113 9.94 2.21 23.34
C SER A 113 10.25 3.34 22.37
N ASP A 114 9.51 3.45 21.26
CA ASP A 114 9.75 4.50 20.24
C ASP A 114 9.21 5.89 20.60
N VAL A 115 8.05 5.96 21.27
CA VAL A 115 7.39 7.21 21.68
C VAL A 115 7.11 7.21 23.18
N TYR A 116 7.36 8.35 23.83
CA TYR A 116 7.02 8.56 25.24
C TYR A 116 5.81 9.49 25.36
N VAL A 117 4.78 9.05 26.08
CA VAL A 117 3.65 9.88 26.51
C VAL A 117 3.76 10.07 28.02
N VAL A 118 3.77 11.32 28.50
CA VAL A 118 3.89 11.61 29.93
C VAL A 118 2.67 12.39 30.40
N ILE A 119 1.87 11.78 31.27
CA ILE A 119 0.61 12.33 31.79
C ILE A 119 0.88 13.08 33.10
N LEU A 120 1.17 14.37 32.96
CA LEU A 120 1.40 15.32 34.03
C LEU A 120 0.06 15.61 34.74
N SER A 121 0.00 15.23 36.01
CA SER A 121 -1.19 15.26 36.85
C SER A 121 -0.80 15.79 38.24
N ARG A 122 -1.80 16.16 39.05
CA ARG A 122 -1.63 16.96 40.28
C ARG A 122 -0.55 16.43 41.22
N ASP A 123 -0.50 15.11 41.42
CA ASP A 123 0.43 14.46 42.34
C ASP A 123 1.58 13.72 41.62
N TYR A 124 1.78 13.95 40.32
CA TYR A 124 2.90 13.38 39.55
C TYR A 124 4.25 13.81 40.13
N ALA A 125 4.44 15.11 40.37
CA ALA A 125 5.68 15.66 40.92
C ALA A 125 5.95 15.25 42.38
N ASN A 126 4.94 14.68 43.07
CA ASN A 126 5.05 14.18 44.45
C ASN A 126 5.54 12.73 44.51
N SER A 127 5.69 12.05 43.37
CA SER A 127 6.19 10.68 43.28
C SER A 127 7.64 10.66 42.77
N GLU A 128 8.58 10.28 43.66
CA GLU A 128 10.00 10.07 43.32
C GLU A 128 10.15 9.12 42.11
N TRP A 129 9.34 8.06 42.06
CA TRP A 129 9.33 7.09 40.97
C TRP A 129 8.92 7.70 39.61
N CYS A 130 7.86 8.53 39.56
CA CYS A 130 7.47 9.23 38.33
C CYS A 130 8.53 10.25 37.86
N LEU A 131 9.37 10.75 38.76
CA LEU A 131 10.49 11.65 38.44
C LEU A 131 11.72 10.89 37.94
N GLU A 132 12.03 9.73 38.51
CA GLU A 132 13.09 8.82 38.03
C GLU A 132 12.76 8.25 36.63
N GLU A 133 11.51 7.87 36.36
CA GLU A 133 11.04 7.53 35.01
C GLU A 133 11.30 8.68 34.04
N LEU A 134 10.92 9.90 34.43
CA LEU A 134 11.04 11.10 33.60
C LEU A 134 12.50 11.44 33.28
N GLU A 135 13.42 11.30 34.23
CA GLU A 135 14.86 11.47 34.01
C GLU A 135 15.40 10.44 33.00
N LYS A 136 15.02 9.17 33.15
CA LYS A 136 15.41 8.10 32.21
C LYS A 136 14.84 8.35 30.81
N ILE A 137 13.60 8.81 30.71
CA ILE A 137 12.96 9.19 29.45
C ILE A 137 13.73 10.34 28.77
N PHE A 138 14.07 11.41 29.49
CA PHE A 138 14.86 12.51 28.91
C PHE A 138 16.23 12.04 28.39
N HIS A 139 16.91 11.16 29.12
CA HIS A 139 18.16 10.56 28.66
C HIS A 139 17.99 9.81 27.34
N CYS A 140 16.94 8.98 27.22
CA CYS A 140 16.65 8.25 25.99
C CYS A 140 16.18 9.16 24.83
N VAL A 141 15.44 10.24 25.11
CA VAL A 141 15.05 11.26 24.11
C VAL A 141 16.28 11.97 23.56
N GLU A 142 17.21 12.40 24.42
CA GLU A 142 18.43 13.08 24.00
C GLU A 142 19.38 12.16 23.21
N GLN A 143 19.56 10.91 23.64
CA GLN A 143 20.43 9.95 22.97
C GLN A 143 19.87 9.41 21.66
N HIS A 144 18.59 9.02 21.63
CA HIS A 144 17.99 8.31 20.49
C HIS A 144 17.12 9.18 19.58
N LYS A 145 16.97 10.48 19.89
CA LYS A 145 16.11 11.43 19.15
C LYS A 145 14.66 10.98 19.01
N ARG A 146 14.17 10.27 20.04
CA ARG A 146 12.79 9.78 20.13
C ARG A 146 11.83 10.90 20.50
N MET A 147 10.56 10.69 20.19
CA MET A 147 9.51 11.67 20.42
C MET A 147 8.97 11.59 21.86
N PHE A 148 8.71 12.75 22.43
CA PHE A 148 8.16 12.95 23.76
C PHE A 148 6.90 13.81 23.63
N ILE A 149 5.78 13.33 24.18
CA ILE A 149 4.47 13.98 24.13
C ILE A 149 4.06 14.27 25.59
N PRO A 150 4.25 15.51 26.08
CA PRO A 150 3.74 15.92 27.37
C PRO A 150 2.22 16.16 27.28
N VAL A 151 1.49 15.63 28.24
CA VAL A 151 0.03 15.75 28.35
C VAL A 151 -0.29 16.23 29.75
N THR A 152 -1.02 17.33 29.93
CA THR A 152 -1.62 17.60 31.26
C THR A 152 -2.96 16.90 31.42
N TYR A 153 -3.35 16.60 32.65
CA TYR A 153 -4.67 16.07 32.96
C TYR A 153 -5.26 16.72 34.21
N ASP A 154 -6.51 17.18 34.10
CA ASP A 154 -7.24 18.01 35.09
C ASP A 154 -6.51 19.28 35.59
N MET A 155 -5.54 19.78 34.82
CA MET A 155 -4.77 20.99 35.10
C MET A 155 -4.14 21.57 33.82
N SER A 156 -3.69 22.82 33.86
CA SER A 156 -2.87 23.40 32.78
C SER A 156 -1.38 23.13 33.00
N PHE A 157 -0.55 23.36 31.97
CA PHE A 157 0.91 23.30 32.14
C PHE A 157 1.42 24.34 33.15
N ALA A 158 0.78 25.52 33.21
CA ALA A 158 1.14 26.57 34.17
C ALA A 158 0.95 26.10 35.62
N ASP A 159 -0.21 25.49 35.92
CA ASP A 159 -0.49 24.91 37.24
C ASP A 159 0.52 23.80 37.59
N PHE A 160 0.92 22.98 36.61
CA PHE A 160 1.88 21.91 36.84
C PHE A 160 3.26 22.44 37.26
N TYR A 161 3.71 23.56 36.66
CA TYR A 161 4.96 24.21 37.08
C TYR A 161 4.93 24.74 38.51
N GLU A 162 3.75 25.05 39.09
CA GLU A 162 3.61 25.43 40.50
C GLU A 162 3.64 24.21 41.43
N THR A 163 3.26 23.02 40.95
CA THR A 163 3.38 21.76 41.73
C THR A 163 4.80 21.21 41.79
N LEU A 164 5.70 21.61 40.89
CA LEU A 164 7.10 21.18 40.93
C LEU A 164 7.80 21.71 42.19
N PRO A 165 8.52 20.87 42.95
CA PRO A 165 9.09 21.27 44.23
C PRO A 165 10.12 22.40 44.08
N SER A 166 9.84 23.56 44.69
CA SER A 166 10.71 24.75 44.67
C SER A 166 12.07 24.59 45.40
N SER A 167 12.35 23.40 45.93
CA SER A 167 13.43 23.13 46.87
C SER A 167 14.65 22.52 46.18
N ALA A 168 15.85 22.95 46.57
CA ALA A 168 17.13 22.56 45.99
C ALA A 168 17.61 21.14 46.36
N VAL A 169 16.70 20.17 46.50
CA VAL A 169 16.97 18.80 46.99
C VAL A 169 17.48 17.86 45.88
N ALA A 170 17.28 18.22 44.61
CA ALA A 170 18.00 17.58 43.49
C ALA A 170 18.46 18.64 42.48
N GLY A 171 19.73 18.58 42.08
CA GLY A 171 20.28 19.48 41.05
C GLY A 171 19.56 19.35 39.69
N ASN A 172 18.90 18.22 39.48
CA ASN A 172 18.17 17.89 38.25
C ASN A 172 16.87 18.70 38.05
N VAL A 173 16.24 19.21 39.12
CA VAL A 173 14.91 19.88 39.02
C VAL A 173 14.93 21.10 38.09
N ARG A 174 16.02 21.88 38.07
CA ARG A 174 16.19 23.00 37.12
C ARG A 174 16.34 22.49 35.68
N SER A 175 17.18 21.48 35.47
CA SER A 175 17.37 20.85 34.15
C SER A 175 16.07 20.29 33.59
N TRP A 176 15.27 19.61 34.42
CA TRP A 176 13.96 19.09 34.02
C TRP A 176 12.97 20.20 33.70
N LYS A 177 12.96 21.31 34.45
CA LYS A 177 12.08 22.45 34.15
C LYS A 177 12.39 23.04 32.77
N ASP A 178 13.68 23.28 32.48
CA ASP A 178 14.15 23.80 31.20
C ASP A 178 13.87 22.81 30.04
N GLN A 179 14.06 21.50 30.26
CA GLN A 179 13.74 20.44 29.29
C GLN A 179 12.24 20.33 29.03
N LEU A 180 11.41 20.32 30.09
CA LEU A 180 9.94 20.31 29.97
C LEU A 180 9.43 21.53 29.21
N GLU A 181 9.86 22.74 29.57
CA GLU A 181 9.43 23.99 28.92
C GLU A 181 9.75 23.99 27.42
N LYS A 182 10.97 23.55 27.07
CA LYS A 182 11.36 23.37 25.67
C LYS A 182 10.48 22.37 24.93
N ILE A 183 10.16 21.22 25.51
CA ILE A 183 9.38 20.18 24.81
C ILE A 183 7.88 20.51 24.77
N ILE A 184 7.32 21.10 25.84
CA ILE A 184 5.93 21.57 25.89
C ILE A 184 5.68 22.62 24.80
N SER A 185 6.63 23.55 24.58
CA SER A 185 6.52 24.54 23.49
C SER A 185 6.48 23.94 22.07
N LEU A 186 6.87 22.67 21.91
CA LEU A 186 6.93 21.96 20.62
C LEU A 186 5.82 20.92 20.44
N ALA A 187 5.35 20.29 21.52
CA ALA A 187 4.50 19.10 21.45
C ALA A 187 3.48 18.94 22.62
N GLY A 188 3.35 19.93 23.52
CA GLY A 188 2.48 19.83 24.68
C GLY A 188 0.98 19.81 24.36
N LEU A 189 0.24 18.91 24.99
CA LEU A 189 -1.22 18.80 24.92
C LEU A 189 -1.85 19.18 26.27
N ASP A 190 -2.51 20.34 26.33
CA ASP A 190 -3.07 20.89 27.57
C ASP A 190 -4.57 20.54 27.72
N TYR A 191 -4.94 19.82 28.77
CA TYR A 191 -6.33 19.41 29.03
C TYR A 191 -7.29 20.58 29.33
N THR A 192 -6.80 21.76 29.71
CA THR A 192 -7.68 22.94 29.85
C THR A 192 -8.10 23.51 28.50
N VAL A 193 -7.31 23.27 27.46
CA VAL A 193 -7.55 23.70 26.06
C VAL A 193 -8.26 22.61 25.25
N ILE A 194 -7.80 21.36 25.38
CA ILE A 194 -8.27 20.22 24.57
C ILE A 194 -9.33 19.45 25.38
N ARG A 195 -10.60 19.83 25.21
CA ARG A 195 -11.76 19.21 25.88
C ARG A 195 -12.84 18.81 24.88
N PRO A 196 -13.64 17.77 25.16
CA PRO A 196 -13.59 16.88 26.33
C PRO A 196 -12.44 15.85 26.28
N GLU A 197 -12.32 15.03 27.33
CA GLU A 197 -11.31 13.96 27.47
C GLU A 197 -11.16 13.07 26.22
N THR A 198 -12.26 12.75 25.54
CA THR A 198 -12.24 11.95 24.31
C THR A 198 -11.44 12.63 23.18
N THR A 199 -11.54 13.95 23.06
CA THR A 199 -10.77 14.73 22.08
C THR A 199 -9.29 14.78 22.46
N LEU A 200 -8.96 14.80 23.75
CA LEU A 200 -7.57 14.67 24.20
C LEU A 200 -6.99 13.29 23.84
N ILE A 201 -7.77 12.20 24.00
CA ILE A 201 -7.36 10.85 23.56
C ILE A 201 -7.11 10.82 22.03
N GLU A 202 -7.99 11.43 21.23
CA GLU A 202 -7.82 11.53 19.78
C GLU A 202 -6.56 12.33 19.39
N GLU A 203 -6.31 13.46 20.06
CA GLU A 203 -5.13 14.31 19.81
C GLU A 203 -3.81 13.64 20.25
N ILE A 204 -3.79 12.92 21.38
CA ILE A 204 -2.66 12.07 21.78
C ILE A 204 -2.41 10.99 20.74
N THR A 205 -3.47 10.31 20.31
CA THR A 205 -3.40 9.26 19.28
C THR A 205 -2.84 9.82 17.96
N ARG A 206 -3.30 11.00 17.54
CA ARG A 206 -2.82 11.73 16.37
C ARG A 206 -1.33 12.08 16.50
N ALA A 207 -0.90 12.58 17.66
CA ALA A 207 0.50 12.92 17.94
C ALA A 207 1.40 11.68 17.96
N ILE A 208 0.96 10.57 18.56
CA ILE A 208 1.65 9.27 18.52
C ILE A 208 1.80 8.79 17.07
N PHE A 209 0.72 8.81 16.28
CA PHE A 209 0.81 8.41 14.88
C PHE A 209 1.73 9.34 14.07
N GLN A 210 1.76 10.65 14.33
CA GLN A 210 2.73 11.55 13.69
C GLN A 210 4.17 11.25 14.10
N ALA A 211 4.41 10.87 15.36
CA ALA A 211 5.71 10.47 15.89
C ALA A 211 6.21 9.15 15.29
N ILE A 212 5.40 8.07 15.37
CA ILE A 212 5.72 6.75 14.81
C ILE A 212 5.82 6.82 13.29
N CYS A 213 4.96 7.61 12.63
CA CYS A 213 4.98 7.70 11.18
C CYS A 213 6.08 8.62 10.62
N GLY A 214 6.59 9.56 11.43
CA GLY A 214 7.38 10.67 10.96
C GLY A 214 6.55 11.66 10.14
N SER A 215 6.89 12.95 10.22
CA SER A 215 6.24 14.04 9.49
C SER A 215 6.58 14.08 7.98
N ASN A 216 6.88 12.92 7.39
CA ASN A 216 7.35 12.82 6.01
C ASN A 216 6.82 11.54 5.35
N GLU A 217 5.54 11.56 4.98
CA GLU A 217 4.86 10.45 4.27
C GLU A 217 5.63 10.02 3.01
N LEU A 218 6.34 10.96 2.36
CA LEU A 218 7.24 10.70 1.24
C LEU A 218 8.43 9.79 1.59
N VAL A 219 8.98 9.88 2.81
CA VAL A 219 10.09 9.02 3.27
C VAL A 219 9.58 7.61 3.60
N LYS A 220 8.42 7.50 4.24
CA LYS A 220 7.73 6.21 4.40
C LYS A 220 7.41 5.58 3.06
N PHE A 221 6.89 6.36 2.12
CA PHE A 221 6.47 5.87 0.82
C PHE A 221 7.67 5.42 -0.03
N SER A 222 8.76 6.20 -0.06
CA SER A 222 10.01 5.78 -0.73
C SER A 222 10.66 4.56 -0.08
N SER A 223 10.51 4.36 1.24
CA SER A 223 10.91 3.12 1.91
C SER A 223 10.01 1.94 1.54
N TYR A 224 8.69 2.14 1.47
CA TYR A 224 7.71 1.13 1.02
C TYR A 224 7.90 0.75 -0.45
N SER A 225 8.11 1.73 -1.35
CA SER A 225 8.35 1.47 -2.77
C SER A 225 9.68 0.76 -2.98
N ALA A 226 10.76 1.23 -2.33
CA ALA A 226 12.08 0.59 -2.42
C ALA A 226 12.06 -0.85 -1.87
N SER A 227 11.47 -1.09 -0.70
CA SER A 227 11.41 -2.44 -0.09
C SER A 227 10.54 -3.43 -0.89
N ARG A 228 9.67 -2.95 -1.78
CA ARG A 228 8.87 -3.77 -2.69
C ARG A 228 9.30 -3.71 -4.16
N GLY A 229 10.40 -3.03 -4.48
CA GLY A 229 10.87 -2.86 -5.87
C GLY A 229 9.87 -2.13 -6.78
N LEU A 230 9.04 -1.25 -6.23
CA LEU A 230 8.06 -0.49 -6.99
C LEU A 230 8.73 0.71 -7.64
N VAL A 231 8.82 0.72 -8.98
CA VAL A 231 9.47 1.80 -9.73
C VAL A 231 8.43 2.78 -10.27
N GLY A 232 8.62 4.07 -10.00
CA GLY A 232 7.77 5.14 -10.55
C GLY A 232 6.33 5.10 -10.06
N ILE A 233 6.07 4.50 -8.89
CA ILE A 233 4.74 4.43 -8.30
C ILE A 233 4.36 5.76 -7.62
N GLU A 234 5.37 6.55 -7.27
CA GLU A 234 5.25 7.73 -6.42
C GLU A 234 4.46 8.85 -7.09
N SER A 235 4.89 9.24 -8.29
CA SER A 235 4.19 10.21 -9.13
C SER A 235 2.74 9.79 -9.44
N LYS A 236 2.49 8.48 -9.58
CA LYS A 236 1.17 7.93 -9.88
C LYS A 236 0.23 7.98 -8.66
N VAL A 237 0.75 7.82 -7.44
CA VAL A 237 -0.03 8.04 -6.20
C VAL A 237 -0.31 9.52 -5.99
N GLU A 238 0.65 10.41 -6.23
CA GLU A 238 0.41 11.86 -6.19
C GLU A 238 -0.65 12.30 -7.21
N ASP A 239 -0.61 11.77 -8.43
CA ASP A 239 -1.62 12.05 -9.47
C ASP A 239 -3.02 11.67 -8.99
N VAL A 240 -3.19 10.52 -8.33
CA VAL A 240 -4.47 10.09 -7.73
C VAL A 240 -4.85 10.96 -6.53
N GLY A 241 -3.89 11.31 -5.66
CA GLY A 241 -4.12 12.21 -4.53
C GLY A 241 -4.63 13.59 -4.96
N ARG A 242 -4.07 14.15 -6.04
CA ARG A 242 -4.51 15.43 -6.61
C ARG A 242 -5.97 15.43 -7.11
N LEU A 243 -6.56 14.26 -7.41
CA LEU A 243 -7.99 14.15 -7.74
C LEU A 243 -8.90 14.39 -6.53
N LEU A 244 -8.42 14.12 -5.32
CA LEU A 244 -9.18 14.24 -4.07
C LEU A 244 -9.18 15.67 -3.51
N CYS A 245 -8.18 16.50 -3.85
CA CYS A 245 -7.96 17.83 -3.28
C CYS A 245 -9.00 18.91 -3.64
N SER A 246 -10.15 18.54 -4.22
CA SER A 246 -11.18 19.50 -4.68
C SER A 246 -12.26 19.79 -3.63
N ASP A 247 -12.58 18.82 -2.78
CA ASP A 247 -13.53 18.96 -1.67
C ASP A 247 -13.27 17.83 -0.64
N GLU A 248 -12.87 18.21 0.59
CA GLU A 248 -12.56 17.29 1.69
C GLU A 248 -13.79 16.61 2.30
N ARG A 249 -15.00 17.16 2.08
CA ARG A 249 -16.26 16.59 2.58
C ARG A 249 -16.97 15.70 1.56
N ALA A 250 -16.63 15.83 0.28
CA ALA A 250 -17.18 14.99 -0.76
C ALA A 250 -16.70 13.53 -0.65
N ASN A 251 -17.61 12.61 -0.93
CA ASN A 251 -17.27 11.20 -1.11
C ASN A 251 -16.77 10.98 -2.53
N TRP A 252 -15.58 10.39 -2.68
CA TRP A 252 -14.96 10.19 -3.99
C TRP A 252 -14.98 8.73 -4.41
N THR A 253 -15.24 8.48 -5.69
CA THR A 253 -15.10 7.15 -6.31
C THR A 253 -14.22 7.27 -7.53
N ILE A 254 -13.01 6.70 -7.48
CA ILE A 254 -11.97 6.82 -8.49
C ILE A 254 -11.83 5.47 -9.21
N GLY A 255 -12.11 5.44 -10.52
CA GLY A 255 -11.85 4.29 -11.37
C GLY A 255 -10.42 4.31 -11.89
N LEU A 256 -9.59 3.32 -11.52
CA LEU A 256 -8.27 3.10 -12.12
C LEU A 256 -8.41 2.20 -13.35
N TRP A 257 -8.16 2.78 -14.53
CA TRP A 257 -8.36 2.15 -15.83
C TRP A 257 -7.05 1.98 -16.60
N GLY A 258 -6.93 0.91 -17.39
CA GLY A 258 -5.75 0.66 -18.24
C GLY A 258 -5.57 -0.81 -18.61
N THR A 259 -4.55 -1.10 -19.41
CA THR A 259 -4.16 -2.44 -19.89
C THR A 259 -3.92 -3.44 -18.75
N ASP A 260 -3.95 -4.74 -19.06
CA ASP A 260 -3.50 -5.77 -18.14
C ASP A 260 -1.98 -5.65 -17.89
N GLY A 261 -1.56 -5.91 -16.66
CA GLY A 261 -0.17 -5.76 -16.23
C GLY A 261 0.35 -4.33 -16.01
N ILE A 262 -0.45 -3.29 -16.29
CA ILE A 262 -0.01 -1.87 -16.22
C ILE A 262 0.20 -1.34 -14.79
N GLY A 263 -0.15 -2.11 -13.76
CA GLY A 263 0.02 -1.73 -12.34
C GLY A 263 -1.20 -1.11 -11.65
N LYS A 264 -2.44 -1.30 -12.16
CA LYS A 264 -3.69 -0.77 -11.54
C LYS A 264 -3.83 -1.19 -10.07
N THR A 265 -3.76 -2.50 -9.80
CA THR A 265 -3.82 -3.10 -8.46
C THR A 265 -2.68 -2.61 -7.58
N THR A 266 -1.46 -2.54 -8.12
CA THR A 266 -0.27 -2.05 -7.43
C THR A 266 -0.42 -0.59 -6.97
N LEU A 267 -1.00 0.27 -7.82
CA LEU A 267 -1.31 1.66 -7.51
C LEU A 267 -2.38 1.78 -6.44
N ALA A 268 -3.46 1.00 -6.53
CA ALA A 268 -4.50 0.96 -5.50
C ALA A 268 -3.95 0.46 -4.15
N GLN A 269 -3.06 -0.54 -4.16
CA GLN A 269 -2.42 -1.07 -2.94
C GLN A 269 -1.42 -0.08 -2.33
N ALA A 270 -0.63 0.62 -3.14
CA ALA A 270 0.25 1.69 -2.67
C ALA A 270 -0.54 2.83 -2.01
N PHE A 271 -1.60 3.31 -2.68
CA PHE A 271 -2.50 4.31 -2.13
C PHE A 271 -3.14 3.84 -0.81
N PHE A 272 -3.69 2.61 -0.78
CA PHE A 272 -4.29 2.04 0.42
C PHE A 272 -3.32 2.00 1.59
N HIS A 273 -2.09 1.52 1.38
CA HIS A 273 -1.08 1.41 2.43
C HIS A 273 -0.65 2.78 2.99
N MET A 274 -0.57 3.81 2.13
CA MET A 274 -0.21 5.16 2.57
C MET A 274 -1.32 5.84 3.37
N PHE A 275 -2.55 5.77 2.89
CA PHE A 275 -3.62 6.65 3.37
C PHE A 275 -4.60 5.99 4.34
N SER A 276 -4.61 4.65 4.50
CA SER A 276 -5.61 3.93 5.33
C SER A 276 -5.70 4.44 6.78
N SER A 277 -4.60 4.90 7.37
CA SER A 277 -4.56 5.45 8.73
C SER A 277 -5.28 6.80 8.88
N GLN A 278 -5.55 7.51 7.78
CA GLN A 278 -6.27 8.79 7.74
C GLN A 278 -7.81 8.61 7.65
N PHE A 279 -8.29 7.37 7.72
CA PHE A 279 -9.71 6.97 7.66
C PHE A 279 -10.10 6.22 8.94
N GLN A 280 -11.37 6.29 9.30
CA GLN A 280 -11.92 5.62 10.49
C GLN A 280 -12.05 4.10 10.27
N ALA A 281 -12.27 3.68 9.02
CA ALA A 281 -12.26 2.30 8.59
C ALA A 281 -11.56 2.17 7.23
N SER A 282 -10.97 1.02 6.94
CA SER A 282 -10.43 0.75 5.61
C SER A 282 -10.55 -0.73 5.25
N TYR A 283 -10.77 -1.02 3.97
CA TYR A 283 -10.89 -2.39 3.47
C TYR A 283 -10.41 -2.54 2.03
N PHE A 284 -9.70 -3.63 1.73
CA PHE A 284 -9.23 -3.95 0.39
C PHE A 284 -9.89 -5.25 -0.09
N PHE A 285 -10.84 -5.14 -1.01
CA PHE A 285 -11.36 -6.30 -1.74
C PHE A 285 -10.37 -6.72 -2.82
N THR A 286 -9.81 -7.92 -2.69
CA THR A 286 -9.07 -8.59 -3.76
C THR A 286 -10.04 -9.34 -4.67
N ASN A 287 -9.91 -9.16 -5.98
CA ASN A 287 -10.64 -9.87 -7.03
C ASN A 287 -12.17 -9.90 -6.86
N PHE A 288 -12.81 -8.75 -7.10
CA PHE A 288 -14.26 -8.57 -7.11
C PHE A 288 -15.00 -9.62 -7.96
N SER A 289 -14.44 -9.95 -9.14
CA SER A 289 -15.08 -10.89 -10.09
C SER A 289 -15.34 -12.28 -9.51
N GLY A 290 -14.51 -12.76 -8.58
CA GLY A 290 -14.69 -14.06 -7.92
C GLY A 290 -15.79 -14.06 -6.87
N LEU A 291 -15.95 -12.96 -6.13
CA LEU A 291 -16.80 -12.90 -4.93
C LEU A 291 -18.30 -12.80 -5.25
N PHE A 292 -18.66 -12.00 -6.26
CA PHE A 292 -20.07 -11.68 -6.56
C PHE A 292 -20.84 -12.76 -7.32
N THR A 293 -20.16 -13.82 -7.78
CA THR A 293 -20.83 -15.06 -8.26
C THR A 293 -21.56 -15.82 -7.14
N SER A 294 -21.30 -15.47 -5.87
CA SER A 294 -21.74 -16.21 -4.68
C SER A 294 -22.90 -15.58 -3.89
N GLY A 295 -23.45 -14.45 -4.35
CA GLY A 295 -24.65 -13.83 -3.77
C GLY A 295 -24.47 -13.03 -2.47
N LEU A 296 -25.60 -12.48 -1.96
CA LEU A 296 -25.70 -11.43 -0.94
C LEU A 296 -24.93 -11.67 0.37
N HIS A 297 -24.71 -12.92 0.78
CA HIS A 297 -24.01 -13.28 2.02
C HIS A 297 -22.59 -12.68 2.12
N HIS A 298 -21.94 -12.39 0.99
CA HIS A 298 -20.62 -11.77 0.95
C HIS A 298 -20.64 -10.27 1.22
N GLN A 299 -21.75 -9.56 0.97
CA GLN A 299 -21.87 -8.13 1.31
C GLN A 299 -21.97 -7.94 2.83
N SER A 300 -22.74 -8.78 3.53
CA SER A 300 -22.82 -8.73 5.00
C SER A 300 -21.47 -8.97 5.67
N GLY A 301 -20.68 -9.93 5.16
CA GLY A 301 -19.33 -10.21 5.66
C GLY A 301 -18.29 -9.14 5.31
N PHE A 302 -18.53 -8.32 4.28
CA PHE A 302 -17.75 -7.12 4.04
C PHE A 302 -18.06 -6.04 5.08
N PHE A 303 -19.34 -5.73 5.29
CA PHE A 303 -19.72 -4.66 6.20
C PHE A 303 -19.32 -4.97 7.65
N SER A 304 -19.43 -6.23 8.11
CA SER A 304 -18.92 -6.61 9.44
C SER A 304 -17.41 -6.37 9.58
N LYS A 305 -16.60 -6.75 8.57
CA LYS A 305 -15.15 -6.54 8.56
C LYS A 305 -14.75 -5.07 8.48
N LEU A 306 -15.47 -4.27 7.68
CA LEU A 306 -15.24 -2.83 7.61
C LEU A 306 -15.60 -2.13 8.94
N LEU A 307 -16.62 -2.62 9.65
CA LEU A 307 -17.04 -2.11 10.95
C LEU A 307 -16.19 -2.62 12.13
N GLY A 308 -15.33 -3.61 11.91
CA GLY A 308 -14.57 -4.28 12.98
C GLY A 308 -15.42 -5.19 13.87
N ASP A 309 -16.62 -5.57 13.44
CA ASP A 309 -17.56 -6.43 14.20
C ASP A 309 -17.24 -7.94 14.03
N ASP A 310 -16.17 -8.30 13.32
CA ASP A 310 -15.77 -9.69 13.00
C ASP A 310 -14.86 -10.30 14.09
N ASP A 311 -15.29 -10.22 15.35
CA ASP A 311 -14.61 -10.83 16.49
C ASP A 311 -14.90 -12.34 16.49
N GLY A 312 -13.86 -13.18 16.47
CA GLY A 312 -13.93 -14.60 16.09
C GLY A 312 -14.66 -15.57 17.04
N GLY A 313 -15.55 -15.07 17.90
CA GLY A 313 -16.43 -15.86 18.76
C GLY A 313 -17.74 -16.21 18.06
N GLY A 314 -18.07 -17.50 17.96
CA GLY A 314 -19.33 -17.98 17.36
C GLY A 314 -20.59 -17.70 18.19
N GLY A 315 -20.90 -16.42 18.42
CA GLY A 315 -22.04 -15.94 19.21
C GLY A 315 -23.04 -15.15 18.38
N ASN A 316 -24.22 -15.74 18.14
CA ASN A 316 -25.45 -15.16 17.57
C ASN A 316 -25.46 -13.67 17.19
N GLY A 317 -25.49 -13.41 15.89
CA GLY A 317 -26.13 -12.22 15.32
C GLY A 317 -25.22 -11.32 14.50
N THR A 318 -25.02 -11.66 13.22
CA THR A 318 -24.69 -10.63 12.22
C THR A 318 -25.73 -9.51 12.34
N LEU A 319 -25.28 -8.27 12.52
CA LEU A 319 -26.18 -7.13 12.65
C LEU A 319 -27.16 -7.10 11.46
N PRO A 320 -28.43 -6.70 11.67
CA PRO A 320 -29.37 -6.48 10.58
C PRO A 320 -28.73 -5.61 9.49
N TYR A 321 -28.90 -6.01 8.22
CA TYR A 321 -28.19 -5.40 7.09
C TYR A 321 -28.46 -3.90 6.95
N ASP A 322 -29.68 -3.45 7.27
CA ASP A 322 -30.06 -2.04 7.34
C ASP A 322 -29.32 -1.27 8.44
N LEU A 323 -29.04 -1.91 9.58
CA LEU A 323 -28.28 -1.32 10.67
C LEU A 323 -26.78 -1.23 10.32
N MET A 324 -26.23 -2.24 9.65
CA MET A 324 -24.86 -2.19 9.11
C MET A 324 -24.71 -1.02 8.13
N LEU A 325 -25.59 -0.89 7.13
CA LEU A 325 -25.58 0.24 6.19
C LEU A 325 -25.66 1.59 6.91
N ARG A 326 -26.51 1.72 7.94
CA ARG A 326 -26.59 2.95 8.76
C ARG A 326 -25.33 3.27 9.56
N ARG A 327 -24.54 2.27 9.97
CA ARG A 327 -23.23 2.50 10.62
C ARG A 327 -22.18 2.91 9.59
N VAL A 328 -22.12 2.21 8.46
CA VAL A 328 -21.16 2.46 7.37
C VAL A 328 -21.35 3.88 6.79
N GLY A 329 -22.59 4.33 6.61
CA GLY A 329 -22.93 5.70 6.19
C GLY A 329 -22.58 6.82 7.17
N ARG A 330 -21.97 6.51 8.32
CA ARG A 330 -21.46 7.49 9.30
C ARG A 330 -19.93 7.50 9.42
N ILE A 331 -19.25 6.55 8.78
CA ILE A 331 -17.82 6.29 8.95
C ILE A 331 -17.09 6.77 7.71
N LYS A 332 -16.07 7.61 7.91
CA LYS A 332 -15.12 8.01 6.86
C LYS A 332 -14.26 6.79 6.49
N ALA A 333 -14.53 6.16 5.35
CA ALA A 333 -13.94 4.89 4.95
C ALA A 333 -13.02 5.01 3.71
N LEU A 334 -11.95 4.22 3.68
CA LEU A 334 -11.13 3.98 2.47
C LEU A 334 -11.36 2.55 1.97
N VAL A 335 -12.00 2.40 0.82
CA VAL A 335 -12.33 1.08 0.24
C VAL A 335 -11.67 0.91 -1.12
N VAL A 336 -10.95 -0.19 -1.32
CA VAL A 336 -10.47 -0.62 -2.64
C VAL A 336 -11.31 -1.79 -3.13
N ILE A 337 -11.77 -1.72 -4.38
CA ILE A 337 -12.46 -2.77 -5.12
C ILE A 337 -11.55 -3.15 -6.30
N ASP A 338 -10.74 -4.20 -6.12
CA ASP A 338 -9.78 -4.62 -7.13
C ASP A 338 -10.35 -5.66 -8.11
N ASP A 339 -10.01 -5.51 -9.38
CA ASP A 339 -10.30 -6.40 -10.49
C ASP A 339 -11.79 -6.72 -10.69
N VAL A 340 -12.55 -5.66 -11.03
CA VAL A 340 -13.94 -5.77 -11.50
C VAL A 340 -14.02 -6.37 -12.93
N GLY A 341 -12.89 -6.56 -13.60
CA GLY A 341 -12.82 -7.10 -14.97
C GLY A 341 -13.38 -6.16 -16.04
N SER A 342 -13.89 -6.75 -17.12
CA SER A 342 -14.36 -6.03 -18.32
C SER A 342 -15.85 -6.21 -18.65
N ASP A 343 -16.56 -7.11 -17.95
CA ASP A 343 -17.96 -7.43 -18.24
C ASP A 343 -18.93 -6.38 -17.69
N MET A 344 -19.79 -5.86 -18.57
CA MET A 344 -20.82 -4.89 -18.21
C MET A 344 -21.88 -5.46 -17.25
N ALA A 345 -22.00 -6.79 -17.15
CA ALA A 345 -22.85 -7.44 -16.14
C ALA A 345 -22.47 -7.04 -14.70
N ASN A 346 -21.19 -6.74 -14.46
CA ASN A 346 -20.68 -6.36 -13.13
C ASN A 346 -21.15 -4.95 -12.69
N ILE A 347 -21.76 -4.15 -13.57
CA ILE A 347 -22.34 -2.84 -13.21
C ILE A 347 -23.46 -3.00 -12.18
N GLY A 348 -24.30 -4.03 -12.28
CA GLY A 348 -25.38 -4.28 -11.31
C GLY A 348 -24.81 -4.51 -9.90
N PRO A 349 -24.05 -5.59 -9.67
CA PRO A 349 -23.43 -5.88 -8.37
C PRO A 349 -22.56 -4.76 -7.82
N LEU A 350 -21.85 -4.01 -8.67
CA LEU A 350 -21.04 -2.87 -8.24
C LEU A 350 -21.90 -1.66 -7.86
N LYS A 351 -23.02 -1.41 -8.56
CA LYS A 351 -24.00 -0.39 -8.13
C LYS A 351 -24.74 -0.81 -6.87
N ASP A 352 -25.07 -2.09 -6.70
CA ASP A 352 -25.69 -2.57 -5.46
C ASP A 352 -24.72 -2.46 -4.27
N LEU A 353 -23.41 -2.60 -4.52
CA LEU A 353 -22.34 -2.38 -3.52
C LEU A 353 -22.01 -0.90 -3.27
N LEU A 354 -22.34 0.04 -4.16
CA LEU A 354 -21.96 1.46 -4.02
C LEU A 354 -23.15 2.42 -3.80
N ASN A 355 -24.32 2.08 -4.35
CA ASN A 355 -25.56 2.84 -4.34
C ASN A 355 -26.66 2.07 -3.59
N GLY A 356 -26.40 1.70 -2.32
CA GLY A 356 -27.40 1.06 -1.47
C GLY A 356 -28.57 1.98 -1.14
N GLN A 357 -29.46 2.25 -2.10
CA GLN A 357 -30.63 3.16 -2.08
C GLN A 357 -30.39 4.64 -1.71
N TYR A 358 -29.19 4.99 -1.26
CA TYR A 358 -28.79 6.32 -0.83
C TYR A 358 -27.41 6.65 -1.42
N SER A 359 -27.22 7.87 -1.91
CA SER A 359 -25.96 8.37 -2.51
C SER A 359 -24.78 8.47 -1.54
N ASP A 360 -25.02 8.17 -0.27
CA ASP A 360 -24.18 8.49 0.88
C ASP A 360 -23.85 7.21 1.66
N MET A 361 -23.53 6.12 0.96
CA MET A 361 -23.33 4.80 1.57
C MET A 361 -22.19 4.78 2.61
N PHE A 362 -21.17 5.63 2.43
CA PHE A 362 -20.13 5.88 3.42
C PHE A 362 -20.26 7.31 4.00
N GLY A 363 -19.74 7.52 5.22
CA GLY A 363 -19.73 8.85 5.84
C GLY A 363 -18.89 9.87 5.06
N PRO A 364 -19.10 11.19 5.26
CA PRO A 364 -18.43 12.25 4.48
C PRO A 364 -16.90 12.15 4.46
N GLY A 365 -16.30 12.52 3.33
CA GLY A 365 -14.85 12.44 3.09
C GLY A 365 -14.33 11.02 2.85
N SER A 366 -15.20 10.06 2.51
CA SER A 366 -14.81 8.69 2.17
C SER A 366 -14.26 8.58 0.76
N VAL A 367 -13.37 7.61 0.54
CA VAL A 367 -12.72 7.37 -0.75
C VAL A 367 -12.88 5.91 -1.15
N VAL A 368 -13.39 5.69 -2.36
CA VAL A 368 -13.50 4.37 -2.98
C VAL A 368 -12.62 4.33 -4.23
N ILE A 369 -11.71 3.37 -4.32
CA ILE A 369 -10.90 3.12 -5.51
C ILE A 369 -11.38 1.83 -6.16
N VAL A 370 -11.71 1.88 -7.45
CA VAL A 370 -12.18 0.72 -8.22
C VAL A 370 -11.19 0.44 -9.34
N THR A 371 -10.63 -0.76 -9.44
CA THR A 371 -9.72 -1.12 -10.55
C THR A 371 -10.45 -1.95 -11.61
N GLY A 372 -10.20 -1.65 -12.89
CA GLY A 372 -10.87 -2.35 -13.99
C GLY A 372 -10.21 -2.13 -15.35
N THR A 373 -10.60 -2.94 -16.34
CA THR A 373 -10.11 -2.83 -17.72
C THR A 373 -11.09 -2.14 -18.66
N ASN A 374 -12.39 -2.10 -18.33
CA ASN A 374 -13.43 -1.45 -19.13
C ASN A 374 -13.74 -0.02 -18.63
N GLN A 375 -13.45 0.97 -19.46
CA GLN A 375 -13.64 2.39 -19.15
C GLN A 375 -15.11 2.77 -18.99
N GLN A 376 -16.03 2.19 -19.76
CA GLN A 376 -17.45 2.54 -19.72
C GLN A 376 -18.12 1.97 -18.47
N LEU A 377 -17.70 0.78 -18.03
CA LEU A 377 -18.07 0.22 -16.73
C LEU A 377 -17.70 1.21 -15.62
N LEU A 378 -16.44 1.63 -15.56
CA LEU A 378 -15.95 2.56 -14.54
C LEU A 378 -16.64 3.94 -14.63
N LYS A 379 -16.85 4.50 -15.83
CA LYS A 379 -17.62 5.74 -16.03
C LYS A 379 -19.08 5.65 -15.57
N SER A 380 -19.66 4.45 -15.49
CA SER A 380 -21.05 4.26 -15.08
C SER A 380 -21.27 4.22 -13.56
N VAL A 381 -20.17 4.19 -12.77
CA VAL A 381 -20.17 4.00 -11.30
C VAL A 381 -19.18 4.91 -10.55
N CYS A 382 -18.12 5.41 -11.21
CA CYS A 382 -17.10 6.25 -10.61
C CYS A 382 -17.31 7.73 -10.96
N HIS A 383 -17.02 8.61 -10.00
CA HIS A 383 -17.03 10.07 -10.15
C HIS A 383 -15.95 10.54 -11.15
N VAL A 384 -14.78 9.90 -11.14
CA VAL A 384 -13.66 10.16 -12.04
C VAL A 384 -12.99 8.86 -12.45
N VAL A 385 -12.46 8.80 -13.67
CA VAL A 385 -11.69 7.65 -14.18
C VAL A 385 -10.29 8.11 -14.56
N TYR A 386 -9.29 7.60 -13.85
CA TYR A 386 -7.87 7.85 -14.09
C TYR A 386 -7.27 6.76 -14.97
N GLN A 387 -6.65 7.14 -16.07
CA GLN A 387 -5.90 6.21 -16.92
C GLN A 387 -4.50 5.99 -16.35
N VAL A 388 -4.24 4.78 -15.84
CA VAL A 388 -2.92 4.36 -15.38
C VAL A 388 -1.99 4.25 -16.58
N LYS A 389 -0.98 5.12 -16.64
CA LYS A 389 0.07 5.12 -17.65
C LYS A 389 1.15 4.09 -17.29
N GLY A 390 1.79 3.54 -18.33
CA GLY A 390 2.98 2.73 -18.16
C GLY A 390 4.17 3.52 -17.60
N LEU A 391 5.24 2.80 -17.30
CA LEU A 391 6.52 3.35 -16.87
C LEU A 391 7.15 4.18 -17.98
N ALA A 392 7.79 5.30 -17.62
CA ALA A 392 8.65 6.05 -18.53
C ALA A 392 9.91 5.25 -18.87
N ASP A 393 10.57 5.51 -20.00
CA ASP A 393 11.75 4.73 -20.44
C ASP A 393 12.84 4.52 -19.35
N PRO A 394 13.20 5.52 -18.51
CA PRO A 394 14.16 5.30 -17.41
C PRO A 394 13.63 4.41 -16.29
N GLU A 395 12.34 4.51 -15.97
CA GLU A 395 11.66 3.66 -14.98
C GLU A 395 11.57 2.21 -15.50
N ALA A 396 11.23 2.05 -16.79
CA ALA A 396 11.12 0.77 -17.47
C ALA A 396 12.50 0.07 -17.61
N TRP A 397 13.55 0.84 -17.91
CA TRP A 397 14.94 0.36 -17.93
C TRP A 397 15.37 -0.17 -16.56
N ARG A 398 15.15 0.63 -15.51
CA ARG A 398 15.47 0.23 -14.13
C ARG A 398 14.73 -1.05 -13.74
N LEU A 399 13.42 -1.12 -13.97
CA LEU A 399 12.64 -2.32 -13.64
C LEU A 399 13.13 -3.56 -14.41
N LEU A 400 13.52 -3.43 -15.68
CA LEU A 400 14.12 -4.55 -16.41
C LEU A 400 15.44 -4.99 -15.74
N CYS A 401 16.30 -4.05 -15.35
CA CYS A 401 17.58 -4.34 -14.70
C CYS A 401 17.42 -4.99 -13.31
N ASP A 402 16.44 -4.56 -12.53
CA ASP A 402 16.09 -5.17 -11.23
C ASP A 402 15.84 -6.68 -11.37
N TYR A 403 15.13 -7.12 -12.42
CA TYR A 403 14.83 -8.54 -12.68
C TYR A 403 15.88 -9.29 -13.52
N ALA A 404 16.48 -8.65 -14.53
CA ALA A 404 17.41 -9.29 -15.47
C ALA A 404 18.86 -9.32 -14.97
N PHE A 405 19.24 -8.35 -14.13
CA PHE A 405 20.63 -8.09 -13.71
C PHE A 405 20.76 -7.84 -12.20
N LYS A 406 19.77 -8.24 -11.39
CA LYS A 406 19.77 -8.07 -9.91
C LYS A 406 19.88 -6.60 -9.45
N GLY A 407 19.43 -5.65 -10.27
CA GLY A 407 19.49 -4.21 -9.98
C GLY A 407 20.84 -3.56 -10.35
N GLU A 408 21.80 -4.31 -10.88
CA GLU A 408 22.95 -3.75 -11.58
C GLU A 408 22.53 -3.29 -12.99
N ASP A 409 23.23 -2.29 -13.55
CA ASP A 409 22.95 -1.84 -14.91
C ASP A 409 23.36 -2.89 -15.96
N ALA A 410 22.70 -2.88 -17.12
CA ALA A 410 22.91 -3.89 -18.15
C ALA A 410 24.36 -3.86 -18.69
N PRO A 411 25.11 -4.99 -18.68
CA PRO A 411 26.49 -5.00 -19.16
C PRO A 411 26.59 -4.59 -20.63
N ALA A 412 27.73 -4.03 -21.04
CA ALA A 412 27.89 -3.39 -22.36
C ALA A 412 27.41 -4.23 -23.57
N GLY A 413 27.62 -5.56 -23.54
CA GLY A 413 27.14 -6.47 -24.59
C GLY A 413 25.61 -6.66 -24.63
N TYR A 414 24.93 -6.51 -23.50
CA TYR A 414 23.47 -6.68 -23.38
C TYR A 414 22.70 -5.39 -23.66
N LEU A 415 23.32 -4.21 -23.64
CA LEU A 415 22.64 -2.90 -23.76
C LEU A 415 21.62 -2.84 -24.90
N THR A 416 21.98 -3.30 -26.10
CA THR A 416 21.08 -3.29 -27.28
C THR A 416 19.89 -4.24 -27.11
N LEU A 417 20.10 -5.41 -26.53
CA LEU A 417 19.06 -6.42 -26.29
C LEU A 417 18.13 -6.01 -25.14
N ALA A 418 18.69 -5.42 -24.06
CA ALA A 418 17.92 -4.80 -22.98
C ALA A 418 17.04 -3.65 -23.51
N ARG A 419 17.55 -2.78 -24.39
CA ARG A 419 16.73 -1.73 -25.04
C ARG A 419 15.62 -2.33 -25.89
N ARG A 420 15.88 -3.44 -26.59
CA ARG A 420 14.86 -4.16 -27.37
C ARG A 420 13.78 -4.75 -26.47
N ALA A 421 14.13 -5.30 -25.30
CA ALA A 421 13.19 -5.81 -24.31
C ALA A 421 12.34 -4.68 -23.67
N VAL A 422 12.93 -3.54 -23.30
CA VAL A 422 12.18 -2.37 -22.78
C VAL A 422 11.20 -1.84 -23.83
N SER A 423 11.67 -1.64 -25.07
CA SER A 423 10.84 -1.16 -26.17
C SER A 423 9.69 -2.12 -26.49
N TYR A 424 9.94 -3.42 -26.43
CA TYR A 424 8.92 -4.45 -26.61
C TYR A 424 7.83 -4.40 -25.52
N ALA A 425 8.23 -4.29 -24.26
CA ALA A 425 7.31 -4.22 -23.13
C ALA A 425 6.49 -2.91 -23.10
N GLY A 426 6.97 -1.84 -23.73
CA GLY A 426 6.22 -0.59 -23.91
C GLY A 426 5.82 0.07 -22.59
N GLY A 427 6.68 -0.01 -21.57
CA GLY A 427 6.41 0.51 -20.22
C GLY A 427 5.42 -0.30 -19.39
N ASN A 428 5.02 -1.51 -19.80
CA ASN A 428 4.16 -2.40 -19.00
C ASN A 428 4.98 -3.10 -17.90
N PRO A 429 4.74 -2.84 -16.59
CA PRO A 429 5.50 -3.46 -15.50
C PRO A 429 5.51 -4.99 -15.53
N SER A 430 4.36 -5.64 -15.70
CA SER A 430 4.32 -7.12 -15.71
C SER A 430 5.10 -7.71 -16.89
N ALA A 431 5.09 -7.07 -18.05
CA ALA A 431 5.87 -7.53 -19.20
C ALA A 431 7.38 -7.39 -18.94
N LEU A 432 7.82 -6.27 -18.37
CA LEU A 432 9.22 -6.03 -17.97
C LEU A 432 9.70 -7.07 -16.94
N THR A 433 8.89 -7.32 -15.90
CA THR A 433 9.17 -8.31 -14.86
C THR A 433 9.26 -9.73 -15.41
N LEU A 434 8.29 -10.17 -16.23
CA LEU A 434 8.31 -11.51 -16.81
C LEU A 434 9.49 -11.72 -17.77
N LEU A 435 9.79 -10.72 -18.62
CA LEU A 435 10.93 -10.77 -19.52
C LEU A 435 12.25 -10.77 -18.76
N GLY A 436 12.44 -9.87 -17.81
CA GLY A 436 13.67 -9.80 -17.01
C GLY A 436 13.93 -11.09 -16.25
N ALA A 437 12.90 -11.66 -15.60
CA ALA A 437 13.02 -12.93 -14.88
C ALA A 437 13.31 -14.12 -15.82
N HIS A 438 12.74 -14.15 -17.02
CA HIS A 438 12.99 -15.20 -18.02
C HIS A 438 14.41 -15.14 -18.59
N LEU A 439 14.91 -13.93 -18.82
CA LEU A 439 16.21 -13.64 -19.41
C LEU A 439 17.36 -13.66 -18.37
N TYR A 440 17.03 -13.72 -17.08
CA TYR A 440 17.98 -13.72 -15.97
C TYR A 440 19.05 -14.82 -16.10
N GLY A 441 20.32 -14.42 -16.10
CA GLY A 441 21.47 -15.34 -16.17
C GLY A 441 21.57 -16.12 -17.48
N ARG A 442 20.97 -15.64 -18.58
CA ARG A 442 21.08 -16.21 -19.93
C ARG A 442 22.11 -15.46 -20.77
N ASP A 443 22.68 -16.14 -21.76
CA ASP A 443 23.66 -15.57 -22.70
C ASP A 443 23.04 -14.70 -23.80
N LEU A 444 23.89 -13.99 -24.55
CA LEU A 444 23.48 -13.08 -25.63
C LEU A 444 22.72 -13.79 -26.77
N GLU A 445 23.07 -15.04 -27.07
CA GLU A 445 22.41 -15.82 -28.14
C GLU A 445 20.98 -16.21 -27.73
N PHE A 446 20.79 -16.63 -26.48
CA PHE A 446 19.49 -16.87 -25.89
C PHE A 446 18.63 -15.61 -25.90
N TRP A 447 19.17 -14.46 -25.46
CA TRP A 447 18.45 -13.19 -25.46
C TRP A 447 18.02 -12.77 -26.86
N ASP A 448 18.91 -12.83 -27.85
CA ASP A 448 18.57 -12.43 -29.22
C ASP A 448 17.53 -13.35 -29.86
N ARG A 449 17.66 -14.67 -29.66
CA ARG A 449 16.70 -15.67 -30.13
C ARG A 449 15.32 -15.47 -29.52
N GLU A 450 15.24 -15.35 -28.19
CA GLU A 450 13.97 -15.22 -27.47
C GLU A 450 13.25 -13.92 -27.83
N LEU A 451 13.97 -12.78 -27.79
CA LEU A 451 13.42 -11.49 -28.21
C LEU A 451 13.08 -11.45 -29.72
N GLY A 452 13.60 -12.38 -30.52
CA GLY A 452 13.19 -12.61 -31.91
C GLY A 452 11.86 -13.37 -32.01
N TYR A 453 11.71 -14.47 -31.27
CA TYR A 453 10.47 -15.27 -31.20
C TYR A 453 9.26 -14.44 -30.74
N LEU A 454 9.46 -13.52 -29.79
CA LEU A 454 8.42 -12.57 -29.37
C LEU A 454 7.87 -11.75 -30.54
N GLN A 455 8.75 -11.15 -31.36
CA GLN A 455 8.35 -10.32 -32.50
C GLN A 455 7.60 -11.12 -33.58
N ASP A 456 7.89 -12.41 -33.65
CA ASP A 456 7.32 -13.38 -34.58
C ASP A 456 5.96 -13.96 -34.14
N GLY A 457 5.60 -13.80 -32.87
CA GLY A 457 4.33 -14.25 -32.28
C GLY A 457 4.31 -15.71 -31.83
N ASP A 458 5.34 -16.16 -31.11
CA ASP A 458 5.40 -17.52 -30.54
C ASP A 458 4.24 -17.80 -29.55
N PRO A 459 3.43 -18.87 -29.74
CA PRO A 459 2.38 -19.29 -28.82
C PRO A 459 2.87 -19.85 -27.46
N ASN A 460 4.17 -19.84 -27.18
CA ASN A 460 4.75 -20.16 -25.88
C ASN A 460 5.47 -18.96 -25.24
N SER A 461 5.22 -17.75 -25.75
CA SER A 461 5.83 -16.52 -25.25
C SER A 461 5.62 -16.34 -23.75
N VAL A 462 6.68 -15.99 -23.02
CA VAL A 462 6.60 -15.76 -21.56
C VAL A 462 5.65 -14.63 -21.15
N VAL A 463 5.35 -13.69 -22.06
CA VAL A 463 4.42 -12.57 -21.80
C VAL A 463 2.97 -12.86 -22.23
N GLU A 464 2.69 -14.03 -22.82
CA GLU A 464 1.38 -14.36 -23.39
C GLU A 464 0.25 -14.41 -22.33
N SER A 465 0.59 -14.60 -21.06
CA SER A 465 -0.37 -14.48 -19.96
C SER A 465 -0.98 -13.07 -19.82
N ILE A 466 -0.27 -12.03 -20.27
CA ILE A 466 -0.71 -10.62 -20.18
C ILE A 466 -1.78 -10.35 -21.23
N GLY A 467 -2.98 -9.97 -20.79
CA GLY A 467 -4.09 -9.64 -21.68
C GLY A 467 -4.93 -10.84 -22.12
N ARG A 468 -4.48 -12.08 -21.90
CA ARG A 468 -5.22 -13.30 -22.28
C ARG A 468 -6.62 -13.35 -21.66
N ARG A 469 -6.75 -13.05 -20.37
CA ARG A 469 -8.06 -12.94 -19.68
C ARG A 469 -8.96 -11.87 -20.31
N SER A 470 -8.41 -10.69 -20.62
CA SER A 470 -9.17 -9.62 -21.28
C SER A 470 -9.58 -9.98 -22.71
N TYR A 471 -8.76 -10.73 -23.45
CA TYR A 471 -9.15 -11.33 -24.74
C TYR A 471 -10.24 -12.40 -24.57
N GLU A 472 -10.15 -13.28 -23.58
CA GLU A 472 -11.14 -14.32 -23.32
C GLU A 472 -12.53 -13.74 -22.98
N GLY A 473 -12.58 -12.59 -22.29
CA GLY A 473 -13.80 -11.82 -22.03
C GLY A 473 -14.38 -11.06 -23.23
N LEU A 474 -13.77 -11.12 -24.41
CA LEU A 474 -14.33 -10.54 -25.63
C LEU A 474 -15.43 -11.40 -26.25
N SER A 475 -16.45 -10.73 -26.79
CA SER A 475 -17.43 -11.34 -27.68
C SER A 475 -16.76 -11.85 -28.97
N ARG A 476 -17.40 -12.79 -29.67
CA ARG A 476 -16.84 -13.41 -30.88
C ARG A 476 -16.41 -12.37 -31.94
N ALA A 477 -17.22 -11.33 -32.17
CA ALA A 477 -16.92 -10.30 -33.16
C ALA A 477 -15.76 -9.38 -32.73
N GLU A 478 -15.62 -9.12 -31.43
CA GLU A 478 -14.48 -8.37 -30.88
C GLU A 478 -13.19 -9.20 -30.94
N LYS A 479 -13.26 -10.51 -30.64
CA LYS A 479 -12.13 -11.46 -30.79
C LYS A 479 -11.63 -11.47 -32.23
N ASP A 480 -12.53 -11.63 -33.20
CA ASP A 480 -12.16 -11.63 -34.62
C ASP A 480 -11.48 -10.32 -35.03
N LEU A 481 -12.00 -9.16 -34.61
CA LEU A 481 -11.38 -7.86 -34.88
C LEU A 481 -10.01 -7.71 -34.19
N PHE A 482 -9.88 -8.15 -32.94
CA PHE A 482 -8.62 -8.10 -32.19
C PHE A 482 -7.52 -8.90 -32.90
N LEU A 483 -7.83 -10.12 -33.35
CA LEU A 483 -6.90 -10.96 -34.11
C LEU A 483 -6.55 -10.34 -35.47
N ASP A 484 -7.51 -9.73 -36.18
CA ASP A 484 -7.24 -9.05 -37.46
C ASP A 484 -6.30 -7.85 -37.28
N LEU A 485 -6.48 -7.05 -36.22
CA LEU A 485 -5.60 -5.94 -35.86
C LEU A 485 -4.18 -6.42 -35.49
N ALA A 486 -4.07 -7.50 -34.71
CA ALA A 486 -2.81 -8.10 -34.29
C ALA A 486 -1.99 -8.73 -35.44
N CYS A 487 -2.67 -9.36 -36.40
CA CYS A 487 -2.03 -10.01 -37.54
C CYS A 487 -1.64 -9.01 -38.63
N PHE A 488 -2.55 -8.11 -39.04
CA PHE A 488 -2.43 -7.41 -40.32
C PHE A 488 -2.34 -5.89 -40.22
N TYR A 489 -2.96 -5.28 -39.20
CA TYR A 489 -3.27 -3.85 -39.20
C TYR A 489 -2.73 -3.04 -38.01
N PRO A 490 -1.52 -3.32 -37.46
CA PRO A 490 -0.95 -2.44 -36.45
C PRO A 490 -0.69 -1.05 -37.06
N TYR A 491 -1.11 0.01 -36.37
CA TYR A 491 -0.87 1.42 -36.75
C TYR A 491 -1.65 1.93 -37.97
N TRP A 492 -2.70 1.21 -38.39
CA TRP A 492 -3.58 1.62 -39.49
C TRP A 492 -4.58 2.70 -39.07
N SER A 493 -4.83 3.66 -39.96
CA SER A 493 -5.84 4.70 -39.77
C SER A 493 -7.26 4.18 -40.00
N ARG A 494 -8.24 4.90 -39.46
CA ARG A 494 -9.67 4.67 -39.71
C ARG A 494 -10.01 4.47 -41.19
N LYS A 495 -9.39 5.25 -42.10
CA LYS A 495 -9.65 5.17 -43.55
C LYS A 495 -9.08 3.90 -44.17
N GLU A 496 -7.94 3.41 -43.69
CA GLU A 496 -7.30 2.19 -44.21
C GLU A 496 -8.04 0.94 -43.74
N LEU A 497 -8.47 0.90 -42.47
CA LEU A 497 -9.29 -0.19 -41.91
C LEU A 497 -10.64 -0.36 -42.62
N SER A 498 -11.29 0.74 -43.02
CA SER A 498 -12.49 0.67 -43.87
C SER A 498 -12.18 0.18 -45.28
N ARG A 499 -11.11 0.67 -45.92
CA ARG A 499 -10.73 0.26 -47.30
C ARG A 499 -10.36 -1.21 -47.42
N ALA A 500 -9.70 -1.79 -46.41
CA ALA A 500 -9.42 -3.23 -46.37
C ALA A 500 -10.63 -4.09 -45.97
N GLY A 501 -11.78 -3.49 -45.63
CA GLY A 501 -12.97 -4.22 -45.19
C GLY A 501 -12.87 -4.85 -43.80
N ALA A 502 -11.76 -4.63 -43.08
CA ALA A 502 -11.53 -5.08 -41.71
C ALA A 502 -12.64 -4.56 -40.78
N VAL A 503 -12.96 -3.27 -40.91
CA VAL A 503 -14.13 -2.63 -40.27
C VAL A 503 -15.14 -2.24 -41.34
N LYS A 504 -16.10 -3.14 -41.59
CA LYS A 504 -17.27 -2.87 -42.44
C LYS A 504 -18.20 -1.86 -41.76
N ASP A 505 -18.99 -1.13 -42.55
CA ASP A 505 -19.94 -0.14 -42.06
C ASP A 505 -20.84 -0.73 -40.94
N GLY A 506 -20.96 0.02 -39.85
CA GLY A 506 -21.61 -0.41 -38.61
C GLY A 506 -20.67 -1.00 -37.54
N ARG A 507 -19.51 -1.59 -37.89
CA ARG A 507 -18.61 -2.26 -36.92
C ARG A 507 -17.64 -1.34 -36.15
N TRP A 508 -17.79 -0.01 -36.24
CA TRP A 508 -16.97 0.94 -35.48
C TRP A 508 -17.21 0.89 -33.97
N ASN A 509 -18.35 0.37 -33.54
CA ASN A 509 -18.62 0.03 -32.14
C ASN A 509 -17.63 -1.02 -31.60
N LEU A 510 -17.22 -2.01 -32.38
CA LEU A 510 -16.23 -3.01 -31.94
C LEU A 510 -14.86 -2.37 -31.66
N VAL A 511 -14.47 -1.38 -32.47
CA VAL A 511 -13.24 -0.60 -32.24
C VAL A 511 -13.37 0.21 -30.94
N ALA A 512 -14.51 0.88 -30.74
CA ALA A 512 -14.78 1.61 -29.50
C ALA A 512 -14.72 0.69 -28.27
N ASN A 513 -15.36 -0.48 -28.32
CA ASN A 513 -15.32 -1.46 -27.23
C ASN A 513 -13.89 -1.95 -26.92
N LEU A 514 -13.04 -2.17 -27.94
CA LEU A 514 -11.65 -2.56 -27.73
C LEU A 514 -10.81 -1.41 -27.13
N VAL A 515 -11.12 -0.14 -27.47
CA VAL A 515 -10.55 1.04 -26.80
C VAL A 515 -11.01 1.09 -25.35
N ASP A 516 -12.30 0.97 -25.09
CA ASP A 516 -12.87 1.01 -23.74
C ASP A 516 -12.30 -0.09 -22.85
N LYS A 517 -12.09 -1.30 -23.39
CA LYS A 517 -11.43 -2.44 -22.71
C LYS A 517 -9.90 -2.33 -22.62
N ALA A 518 -9.33 -1.18 -22.98
CA ALA A 518 -7.89 -0.90 -23.00
C ALA A 518 -7.03 -1.91 -23.80
N LEU A 519 -7.59 -2.58 -24.82
CA LEU A 519 -6.84 -3.52 -25.67
C LEU A 519 -6.18 -2.84 -26.88
N ILE A 520 -6.68 -1.67 -27.25
CA ILE A 520 -6.09 -0.76 -28.25
C ILE A 520 -6.24 0.68 -27.77
N SER A 521 -5.52 1.61 -28.38
CA SER A 521 -5.81 3.04 -28.29
C SER A 521 -5.89 3.66 -29.69
N ILE A 522 -6.35 4.90 -29.77
CA ILE A 522 -6.36 5.67 -31.02
C ILE A 522 -5.44 6.87 -30.82
N ASP A 523 -4.41 6.97 -31.67
CA ASP A 523 -3.56 8.16 -31.72
C ASP A 523 -4.40 9.38 -32.14
N GLY A 524 -4.42 10.40 -31.27
CA GLY A 524 -5.17 11.63 -31.48
C GLY A 524 -4.68 12.50 -32.63
N THR A 525 -3.45 12.29 -33.13
CA THR A 525 -2.89 13.08 -34.24
C THR A 525 -3.23 12.51 -35.61
N ALA A 526 -2.97 11.21 -35.85
CA ALA A 526 -3.22 10.58 -37.15
C ALA A 526 -4.50 9.72 -37.19
N GLY A 527 -5.23 9.55 -36.08
CA GLY A 527 -6.42 8.70 -36.02
C GLY A 527 -6.12 7.22 -36.29
N ARG A 528 -4.91 6.77 -35.89
CA ARG A 528 -4.38 5.42 -36.11
C ARG A 528 -4.64 4.53 -34.90
N VAL A 529 -5.04 3.29 -35.15
CA VAL A 529 -5.19 2.27 -34.11
C VAL A 529 -3.82 1.80 -33.64
N GLN A 530 -3.57 1.93 -32.35
CA GLN A 530 -2.36 1.52 -31.66
C GLN A 530 -2.65 0.25 -30.85
N MET A 531 -1.78 -0.76 -30.96
CA MET A 531 -1.82 -1.98 -30.18
C MET A 531 -0.40 -2.23 -29.66
N SER A 532 -0.25 -2.59 -28.37
CA SER A 532 1.08 -2.88 -27.80
C SER A 532 1.67 -4.16 -28.43
N MET A 533 2.99 -4.30 -28.44
CA MET A 533 3.62 -5.51 -28.99
C MET A 533 3.18 -6.76 -28.22
N VAL A 534 3.11 -6.68 -26.89
CA VAL A 534 2.57 -7.74 -26.02
C VAL A 534 1.18 -8.22 -26.46
N LEU A 535 0.22 -7.31 -26.70
CA LEU A 535 -1.14 -7.69 -27.12
C LEU A 535 -1.20 -8.17 -28.58
N ARG A 536 -0.37 -7.60 -29.46
CA ARG A 536 -0.21 -8.05 -30.84
C ARG A 536 0.30 -9.49 -30.88
N ASP A 537 1.28 -9.82 -30.05
CA ASP A 537 1.95 -11.11 -30.08
C ASP A 537 1.13 -12.17 -29.35
N LEU A 538 0.37 -11.81 -28.30
CA LEU A 538 -0.75 -12.62 -27.78
C LEU A 538 -1.74 -12.99 -28.91
N GLY A 539 -2.20 -12.01 -29.69
CA GLY A 539 -3.13 -12.26 -30.80
C GLY A 539 -2.54 -13.20 -31.86
N ARG A 540 -1.24 -13.10 -32.14
CA ARG A 540 -0.51 -14.00 -33.05
C ARG A 540 -0.33 -15.40 -32.45
N GLY A 541 -0.01 -15.51 -31.16
CA GLY A 541 0.06 -16.75 -30.41
C GLY A 541 -1.25 -17.54 -30.49
N ILE A 542 -2.38 -16.88 -30.17
CA ILE A 542 -3.74 -17.45 -30.28
C ILE A 542 -4.07 -17.97 -31.70
N VAL A 543 -3.55 -17.33 -32.76
CA VAL A 543 -3.71 -17.85 -34.13
C VAL A 543 -2.78 -19.04 -34.40
N ASN A 544 -1.57 -19.05 -33.83
CA ASN A 544 -0.65 -20.17 -33.92
C ASN A 544 -1.14 -21.42 -33.15
N GLU A 545 -1.84 -21.26 -32.02
CA GLU A 545 -2.52 -22.34 -31.27
C GLU A 545 -3.53 -23.13 -32.13
N GLN A 546 -4.11 -22.52 -33.17
CA GLN A 546 -5.03 -23.18 -34.11
C GLN A 546 -4.36 -24.30 -34.93
N GLY A 547 -3.03 -24.39 -34.83
CA GLY A 547 -2.22 -25.52 -35.29
C GLY A 547 -1.41 -25.22 -36.54
N ARG A 548 -1.32 -26.21 -37.43
CA ARG A 548 -0.57 -26.11 -38.71
C ARG A 548 -1.11 -24.97 -39.56
N VAL A 549 -0.25 -24.30 -40.33
CA VAL A 549 -0.54 -23.17 -41.26
C VAL A 549 -1.90 -23.28 -41.97
N ARG A 550 -2.25 -24.45 -42.54
CA ARG A 550 -3.52 -24.72 -43.24
C ARG A 550 -4.80 -24.66 -42.39
N LYS A 551 -4.69 -24.67 -41.06
CA LYS A 551 -5.81 -24.59 -40.11
C LYS A 551 -5.97 -23.20 -39.48
N ARG A 552 -4.97 -22.32 -39.63
CA ARG A 552 -4.97 -20.99 -39.02
C ARG A 552 -5.95 -20.06 -39.75
N THR A 553 -6.67 -19.26 -38.99
CA THR A 553 -7.66 -18.29 -39.51
C THR A 553 -7.02 -17.02 -40.08
N ARG A 554 -5.79 -16.68 -39.67
CA ARG A 554 -4.99 -15.55 -40.20
C ARG A 554 -3.57 -16.03 -40.49
N LEU A 555 -2.89 -15.43 -41.48
CA LEU A 555 -1.49 -15.66 -41.80
C LEU A 555 -0.80 -14.33 -42.14
N TRP A 556 0.11 -13.88 -41.29
CA TRP A 556 0.86 -12.62 -41.46
C TRP A 556 2.30 -12.83 -41.96
N LYS A 557 2.87 -14.03 -41.79
CA LYS A 557 4.20 -14.37 -42.29
C LYS A 557 4.15 -14.69 -43.79
N LEU A 558 5.00 -14.03 -44.58
CA LEU A 558 5.09 -14.24 -46.03
C LEU A 558 5.47 -15.69 -46.38
N GLU A 559 6.25 -16.35 -45.53
CA GLU A 559 6.66 -17.75 -45.67
C GLU A 559 5.48 -18.71 -45.55
N ASP A 560 4.62 -18.52 -44.54
CA ASP A 560 3.39 -19.29 -44.33
C ASP A 560 2.41 -19.13 -45.50
N VAL A 561 2.25 -17.89 -45.98
CA VAL A 561 1.44 -17.58 -47.17
C VAL A 561 2.03 -18.28 -48.40
N SER A 562 3.34 -18.19 -48.61
CA SER A 562 4.04 -18.85 -49.72
C SER A 562 3.95 -20.38 -49.63
N PHE A 563 3.93 -20.95 -48.43
CA PHE A 563 3.73 -22.39 -48.19
C PHE A 563 2.33 -22.86 -48.61
N LEU A 564 1.29 -22.03 -48.44
CA LEU A 564 -0.05 -22.36 -48.95
C LEU A 564 -0.13 -22.32 -50.48
N PHE A 565 0.54 -21.37 -51.13
CA PHE A 565 0.49 -21.22 -52.58
C PHE A 565 1.44 -22.16 -53.35
N LYS A 566 2.40 -22.80 -52.68
CA LYS A 566 3.16 -23.93 -53.25
C LYS A 566 2.21 -25.11 -53.45
N LYS A 567 1.77 -25.32 -54.71
CA LYS A 567 1.01 -26.52 -55.11
C LYS A 567 1.71 -27.79 -54.58
N PRO A 568 0.97 -28.81 -54.13
CA PRO A 568 1.57 -30.13 -53.95
C PRO A 568 2.20 -30.54 -55.29
N LYS A 569 3.41 -31.11 -55.25
CA LYS A 569 3.90 -31.90 -56.38
C LYS A 569 2.93 -33.07 -56.53
N VAL A 570 2.20 -33.08 -57.65
CA VAL A 570 1.32 -34.16 -58.08
C VAL A 570 2.18 -35.31 -58.57
#